data_AF-A0A3D2CTM6-F1
#
_entry.id   AF-A0A3D2CTM6-F1
#
_cell.length_a   1.000
_cell.length_b   1.000
_cell.length_c   1.000
_cell.angle_alpha   90.00
_cell.angle_beta   90.00
_cell.angle_gamma   90.00
#
_symmetry.space_group_name_H-M   'P 1'
#
loop_
_entity.id
_entity.type
_entity.pdbx_description
1 polymer ?
#
loop_
_entity_poly.entity_id
_entity_poly.type
_entity_poly.pdbx_seq_one_letter_code
_entity_poly.pdbx_strand_id
1 'polypeptide(L)'
;MKVSITILLALTFSTCCYAYDSQLMQTNGLDKNISTSLLTDEISIPWAMVQQPSEEILISEHKGELRVIKKGRLLSKHINFLIN
;
A
#
# COMPACT_ATOMS: atom_id res chain seq x y z
N MET A 1 33.21 28.90 -7.98
CA MET A 1 31.83 29.03 -8.51
C MET A 1 31.43 27.92 -9.48
N LYS A 2 32.28 27.50 -10.43
CA LYS A 2 31.92 26.43 -11.40
C LYS A 2 31.60 25.07 -10.75
N VAL A 3 32.36 24.68 -9.72
CA VAL A 3 32.17 23.39 -9.01
C VAL A 3 30.87 23.32 -8.22
N SER A 4 30.44 24.42 -7.60
CA SER A 4 29.16 24.47 -6.88
C SER A 4 27.97 24.34 -7.81
N ILE A 5 28.05 24.91 -9.02
CA ILE A 5 26.98 24.83 -10.03
C ILE A 5 26.86 23.40 -10.56
N THR A 6 27.97 22.69 -10.80
CA THR A 6 27.93 21.29 -11.23
C THR A 6 27.37 20.35 -10.15
N ILE A 7 27.69 20.58 -8.87
CA ILE A 7 27.12 19.79 -7.76
C ILE A 7 25.61 20.03 -7.64
N LEU A 8 25.17 21.29 -7.72
CA LEU A 8 23.75 21.66 -7.64
C LEU A 8 22.94 21.03 -8.77
N LEU A 9 23.49 21.01 -10.00
CA LEU A 9 22.86 20.38 -11.14
C LEU A 9 22.73 18.86 -10.97
N ALA A 10 23.77 18.18 -10.46
CA ALA A 10 23.73 16.74 -10.20
C ALA A 10 22.65 16.35 -9.16
N LEU A 11 22.46 17.16 -8.11
CA LEU A 11 21.42 16.95 -7.09
C LEU A 11 20.01 16.99 -7.68
N THR A 12 19.74 17.88 -8.65
CA THR A 12 18.40 17.99 -9.27
C THR A 12 18.03 16.82 -10.18
N PHE A 13 19.00 16.07 -10.71
CA PHE A 13 18.72 14.85 -11.50
C PHE A 13 18.53 13.60 -10.62
N SER A 14 18.98 13.64 -9.36
CA SER A 14 18.85 12.51 -8.44
C SER A 14 17.46 12.37 -7.80
N THR A 15 16.57 13.37 -7.94
CA THR A 15 15.21 13.32 -7.37
C THR A 15 14.22 12.53 -8.22
N CYS A 16 14.65 11.99 -9.36
CA CYS A 16 13.82 11.15 -10.24
C CYS A 16 13.69 9.70 -9.74
N CYS A 17 13.76 9.46 -8.43
CA CYS A 17 13.51 8.15 -7.84
C CYS A 17 12.00 7.88 -7.87
N TYR A 18 11.55 7.11 -8.86
CA TYR A 18 10.23 6.51 -8.84
C TYR A 18 10.13 5.55 -7.65
N ALA A 19 9.06 5.68 -6.86
CA ALA A 19 8.77 4.72 -5.80
C ALA A 19 8.56 3.33 -6.42
N TYR A 20 9.30 2.34 -5.94
CA TYR A 20 9.34 0.97 -6.48
C TYR A 20 7.93 0.33 -6.56
N ASP A 21 7.02 0.71 -5.66
CA ASP A 21 5.68 0.13 -5.54
C ASP A 21 4.59 0.83 -6.38
N SER A 22 4.92 1.83 -7.21
CA SER A 22 3.91 2.52 -8.02
C SER A 22 3.58 1.82 -9.34
N GLN A 23 4.30 0.75 -9.70
CA GLN A 23 4.06 0.03 -10.94
C GLN A 23 2.93 -0.98 -10.75
N LEU A 24 1.97 -0.95 -11.68
CA LEU A 24 0.90 -1.94 -11.74
C LEU A 24 1.54 -3.32 -11.86
N MET A 25 1.16 -4.26 -10.98
CA MET A 25 1.74 -5.60 -10.94
C MET A 25 1.67 -6.23 -12.33
N GLN A 26 2.82 -6.46 -12.95
CA GLN A 26 2.89 -7.00 -14.30
C GLN A 26 2.59 -8.50 -14.25
N THR A 27 1.31 -8.84 -14.39
CA THR A 27 0.85 -10.22 -14.44
C THR A 27 1.10 -10.75 -15.85
N ASN A 28 2.01 -11.72 -16.00
CA ASN A 28 2.40 -12.31 -17.29
C ASN A 28 1.27 -13.16 -17.92
N GLY A 29 0.07 -12.61 -18.09
CA GLY A 29 -1.10 -13.30 -18.62
C GLY A 29 -1.77 -14.30 -17.65
N LEU A 30 -1.26 -14.42 -16.42
CA LEU A 30 -1.88 -15.23 -15.35
C LEU A 30 -3.24 -14.63 -14.92
N ASP A 31 -3.39 -13.33 -15.08
CA ASP A 31 -4.58 -12.52 -14.83
C ASP A 31 -5.71 -12.72 -15.84
N LYS A 32 -5.47 -13.37 -17.00
CA LYS A 32 -6.49 -13.54 -18.04
C LYS A 32 -7.76 -14.25 -17.58
N ASN A 33 -7.66 -15.05 -16.51
CA ASN A 33 -8.80 -15.74 -15.89
C ASN A 33 -9.14 -15.22 -14.49
N ILE A 34 -8.49 -14.15 -14.03
CA ILE A 34 -8.66 -13.58 -12.70
C ILE A 34 -9.31 -12.20 -12.86
N SER A 35 -10.57 -12.08 -12.47
CA SER A 35 -11.22 -10.77 -12.34
C SER A 35 -10.80 -10.15 -11.01
N THR A 36 -10.07 -9.04 -11.08
CA THR A 36 -9.80 -8.22 -9.90
C THR A 36 -10.91 -7.17 -9.75
N SER A 37 -11.25 -6.80 -8.53
CA SER A 37 -12.17 -5.70 -8.26
C SER A 37 -11.62 -4.88 -7.08
N LEU A 38 -11.73 -3.56 -7.17
CA LEU A 38 -11.35 -2.68 -6.08
C LEU A 38 -12.38 -2.81 -4.96
N LEU A 39 -11.92 -3.23 -3.79
CA LEU A 39 -12.78 -3.42 -2.63
C LEU A 39 -12.86 -2.16 -1.76
N THR A 40 -11.72 -1.49 -1.57
CA THR A 40 -11.60 -0.22 -0.84
C THR A 40 -10.24 0.42 -1.16
N ASP A 41 -10.23 1.75 -1.20
CA ASP A 41 -9.06 2.62 -1.32
C ASP A 41 -8.81 3.45 -0.04
N GLU A 42 -9.61 3.21 1.02
CA GLU A 42 -9.56 3.97 2.27
C GLU A 42 -8.48 3.46 3.26
N ILE A 43 -7.69 2.46 2.88
CA ILE A 43 -6.63 1.88 3.71
C ILE A 43 -5.31 2.58 3.36
N SER A 44 -4.63 3.15 4.36
CA SER A 44 -3.46 3.98 4.10
C SER A 44 -2.27 3.19 3.54
N ILE A 45 -1.70 2.27 4.33
CA ILE A 45 -0.60 1.40 3.92
C ILE A 45 -0.85 0.02 4.54
N PRO A 46 -1.43 -0.94 3.80
CA PRO A 46 -1.66 -2.28 4.31
C PRO A 46 -0.32 -2.99 4.53
N TRP A 47 -0.12 -3.56 5.72
CA TRP A 47 1.10 -4.27 6.10
C TRP A 47 0.88 -5.78 6.16
N ALA A 48 -0.11 -6.25 6.91
CA ALA A 48 -0.47 -7.67 6.98
C ALA A 48 -1.96 -7.87 6.78
N MET A 49 -2.34 -8.99 6.18
CA MET A 49 -3.73 -9.38 5.97
C MET A 49 -3.94 -10.83 6.41
N VAL A 50 -5.06 -11.09 7.08
CA VAL A 50 -5.48 -12.46 7.42
C VAL A 50 -6.98 -12.60 7.24
N GLN A 51 -7.40 -13.69 6.59
CA GLN A 51 -8.79 -14.07 6.49
C GLN A 51 -9.18 -14.93 7.69
N GLN A 52 -10.22 -14.52 8.41
CA GLN A 52 -10.79 -15.28 9.50
C GLN A 52 -11.82 -16.30 8.98
N PRO A 53 -12.08 -17.40 9.73
CA PRO A 53 -13.15 -18.34 9.40
C PRO A 53 -14.55 -17.71 9.33
N SER A 54 -14.74 -16.53 9.92
CA SER A 54 -15.96 -15.72 9.85
C SER A 54 -16.16 -14.98 8.52
N GLU A 55 -15.28 -15.20 7.53
CA GLU A 55 -15.21 -14.47 6.25
C GLU A 55 -14.79 -12.99 6.40
N GLU A 56 -14.35 -12.60 7.60
CA GLU A 56 -13.78 -11.28 7.85
C GLU A 56 -12.30 -11.25 7.43
N ILE A 57 -11.88 -10.13 6.84
CA ILE A 57 -10.47 -9.89 6.51
C ILE A 57 -9.97 -8.84 7.49
N LEU A 58 -8.98 -9.21 8.28
CA LEU A 58 -8.25 -8.28 9.15
C LEU A 58 -7.06 -7.75 8.38
N ILE A 59 -6.88 -6.43 8.41
CA ILE A 59 -5.80 -5.73 7.70
C ILE A 59 -5.10 -4.83 8.71
N SER A 60 -3.82 -5.05 8.95
CA SER A 60 -3.01 -4.11 9.74
C SER A 60 -2.47 -3.01 8.84
N GLU A 61 -2.50 -1.77 9.33
CA GLU A 61 -1.86 -0.63 8.68
C GLU A 61 -0.49 -0.36 9.32
N HIS A 62 0.42 0.23 8.54
CA HIS A 62 1.77 0.59 9.00
C HIS A 62 1.78 1.42 10.29
N LYS A 63 0.73 2.20 10.57
CA LYS A 63 0.63 3.03 11.78
C LYS A 63 0.19 2.26 13.04
N GLY A 64 0.00 0.94 12.95
CA GLY A 64 -0.47 0.11 14.07
C GLY A 64 -2.00 0.07 14.22
N GLU A 65 -2.73 0.57 13.23
CA GLU A 65 -4.18 0.49 13.19
C GLU A 65 -4.62 -0.85 12.58
N LEU A 66 -5.69 -1.45 13.11
CA LEU A 66 -6.29 -2.65 12.55
C LEU A 66 -7.65 -2.29 11.91
N ARG A 67 -7.76 -2.65 10.64
CA ARG A 67 -8.95 -2.50 9.81
C ARG A 67 -9.62 -3.86 9.63
N VAL A 68 -10.94 -3.84 9.45
CA VAL A 68 -11.73 -5.05 9.25
C VAL A 68 -12.61 -4.88 8.03
N ILE A 69 -12.52 -5.82 7.09
CA ILE A 69 -13.47 -5.95 6.00
C ILE A 69 -14.43 -7.09 6.34
N LYS A 70 -15.72 -6.80 6.28
CA LYS A 70 -16.78 -7.77 6.54
C LYS A 70 -17.79 -7.72 5.41
N LYS A 71 -18.14 -8.87 4.83
CA LYS A 71 -19.09 -8.97 3.70
C LYS A 71 -18.70 -8.04 2.53
N GLY A 72 -17.41 -7.94 2.25
CA GLY A 72 -16.86 -7.09 1.18
C GLY A 72 -16.94 -5.59 1.44
N ARG A 73 -17.16 -5.13 2.68
CA ARG A 73 -17.16 -3.71 3.05
C ARG A 73 -16.18 -3.44 4.16
N LEU A 74 -15.42 -2.35 4.04
CA LEU A 74 -14.57 -1.86 5.12
C LEU A 74 -15.46 -1.34 6.26
N LEU A 75 -15.20 -1.79 7.49
CA LEU A 75 -15.86 -1.25 8.67
C LEU A 75 -15.23 0.10 9.02
N SER A 76 -16.07 1.10 9.31
CA SER A 76 -15.63 2.45 9.71
C SER A 76 -14.88 2.49 11.05
N LYS A 77 -14.97 1.41 11.83
CA LYS A 77 -14.36 1.32 13.15
C LYS A 77 -12.88 0.93 13.01
N HIS A 78 -12.00 1.83 13.43
CA HIS A 78 -10.59 1.52 13.64
C HIS A 78 -10.45 0.74 14.94
N ILE A 79 -9.72 -0.38 14.89
CA ILE A 79 -9.32 -1.11 16.09
C ILE A 79 -7.87 -0.73 16.36
N ASN A 80 -7.64 0.11 17.37
CA ASN A 80 -6.27 0.41 17.80
C ASN A 80 -5.73 -0.79 18.56
N PHE A 81 -4.73 -1.45 18.01
CA PHE A 81 -3.92 -2.39 18.77
C PHE A 81 -2.84 -1.59 19.48
N LEU A 82 -3.00 -1.36 20.77
CA LEU A 82 -1.88 -0.88 21.59
C LEU A 82 -0.86 -2.01 21.69
N ILE A 83 0.22 -1.91 20.92
CA ILE A 83 1.46 -2.62 21.24
C ILE A 83 2.03 -1.87 22.45
N ASN A 84 1.76 -2.37 23.65
CA ASN A 84 2.43 -1.96 24.89
C ASN A 84 3.65 -2.84 25.08
#